data_AF-A0A9W5UNL9-F1
#
_entry.id   AF-A0A9W5UNL9-F1
#
_cell.length_a   1.000
_cell.length_b   1.000
_cell.length_c   1.000
_cell.angle_alpha   90.00
_cell.angle_beta   90.00
_cell.angle_gamma   90.00
#
_symmetry.space_group_name_H-M   'P 1'
#
loop_
_entity.id
_entity.type
_entity.pdbx_description
1 polymer ?
#
loop_
_entity_poly.entity_id
_entity_poly.type
_entity_poly.pdbx_seq_one_letter_code
_entity_poly.pdbx_strand_id
1 'polypeptide(L)'
;MFPSNSSETGRDPWAEDPSVPGGSAPRTGPAVETDERPSRGPRRLRRGGSARRADDEADADDEEEEPPVEVRRQLSLAIGGFAALLGLGLVVAAQTSIPGHRLPFTLVVLAVQALFVLVWTMVTRPPALAVVLGVGAVTAVAADVVAVRSAEARLAPLLYLAVGGVLAAVLGQLVRRVDRVRVTDSLRTTATTVLGVVALATLIMLSRIPAGTQTIAVCLTAAGVALTVARVTDAVAAWPRLAPQVPRGAAGVVGGAMVGTLISALLGGYLVTPFTPTRAAIIGLVAAVVAVLADLAVSYAEAGRLMAGEVPSVWAVRHVQGPLGGFAMAAPAAYLMCRLVL
;
A
#
# COMPACT_ATOMS: atom_id res chain seq x y z
N MET A 1 48.88 29.37 59.59
CA MET A 1 47.93 30.07 58.70
C MET A 1 46.71 30.41 59.55
N PHE A 2 46.41 31.71 59.68
CA PHE A 2 45.40 32.34 60.57
C PHE A 2 43.94 31.90 60.22
N PRO A 3 42.92 32.18 61.09
CA PRO A 3 41.97 31.20 61.64
C PRO A 3 40.50 31.70 61.55
N SER A 4 39.61 31.22 62.44
CA SER A 4 38.39 31.84 63.05
C SER A 4 37.11 31.00 62.88
N ASN A 5 36.68 30.25 63.92
CA ASN A 5 35.85 30.60 65.11
C ASN A 5 34.35 30.33 64.82
N SER A 6 33.69 29.27 65.34
CA SER A 6 33.06 29.12 66.68
C SER A 6 32.09 30.26 67.04
N SER A 7 30.94 30.11 67.70
CA SER A 7 30.08 29.01 68.19
C SER A 7 28.76 29.67 68.66
N GLU A 8 27.69 28.87 68.87
CA GLU A 8 26.57 29.14 69.82
C GLU A 8 25.68 30.38 69.53
N THR A 9 24.43 30.58 69.96
CA THR A 9 23.36 29.91 70.74
C THR A 9 22.16 30.88 70.65
N GLY A 10 20.95 30.43 71.01
CA GLY A 10 20.00 31.33 71.70
C GLY A 10 18.62 31.51 71.05
N ARG A 11 17.61 31.00 71.76
CA ARG A 11 16.16 31.26 71.61
C ARG A 11 15.76 32.66 72.11
N ASP A 12 14.68 33.19 71.48
CA ASP A 12 13.51 34.01 71.93
C ASP A 12 13.66 34.98 73.11
N PRO A 13 13.05 36.21 73.12
CA PRO A 13 11.59 36.37 73.39
C PRO A 13 10.85 37.72 73.00
N TRP A 14 9.50 37.69 72.88
CA TRP A 14 8.43 38.73 73.08
C TRP A 14 8.69 40.21 72.71
N ALA A 15 7.87 40.88 71.88
CA ALA A 15 6.61 41.60 72.20
C ALA A 15 6.15 42.32 70.89
N GLU A 16 4.90 42.66 70.55
CA GLU A 16 3.76 43.25 71.28
C GLU A 16 2.59 43.35 70.27
N ASP A 17 1.34 43.13 70.71
CA ASP A 17 0.07 43.49 70.01
C ASP A 17 -0.66 44.44 70.99
N PRO A 18 -1.49 45.46 70.61
CA PRO A 18 -2.75 45.23 69.86
C PRO A 18 -3.35 46.42 69.06
N SER A 19 -4.40 46.19 68.24
CA SER A 19 -5.73 46.88 68.30
C SER A 19 -6.60 46.69 67.03
N VAL A 20 -7.78 46.09 67.22
CA VAL A 20 -8.95 46.08 66.30
C VAL A 20 -9.97 47.10 66.86
N PRO A 21 -10.96 47.62 66.09
CA PRO A 21 -12.25 46.92 66.06
C PRO A 21 -13.14 47.09 64.80
N GLY A 22 -13.91 46.03 64.51
CA GLY A 22 -15.29 46.11 63.98
C GLY A 22 -15.45 45.74 62.50
N GLY A 23 -16.34 44.85 62.08
CA GLY A 23 -17.40 44.07 62.72
C GLY A 23 -18.20 43.37 61.61
N SER A 24 -18.73 42.18 61.91
CA SER A 24 -19.40 41.25 60.99
C SER A 24 -20.88 41.58 60.69
N ALA A 25 -21.34 41.05 59.54
CA ALA A 25 -22.67 40.99 58.87
C ALA A 25 -23.92 40.72 59.79
N PRO A 26 -25.24 40.76 59.37
CA PRO A 26 -25.81 40.08 58.16
C PRO A 26 -27.21 40.52 57.57
N ARG A 27 -27.59 39.81 56.47
CA ARG A 27 -28.94 39.36 55.99
C ARG A 27 -29.93 40.27 55.21
N THR A 28 -30.45 39.71 54.08
CA THR A 28 -31.87 39.49 53.63
C THR A 28 -31.86 39.32 52.08
N GLY A 29 -32.09 38.16 51.42
CA GLY A 29 -33.27 37.29 51.27
C GLY A 29 -34.05 37.61 49.96
N PRO A 30 -34.85 36.73 49.29
CA PRO A 30 -34.85 35.26 49.19
C PRO A 30 -34.96 34.72 47.71
N ALA A 31 -34.96 33.38 47.58
CA ALA A 31 -35.21 32.60 46.36
C ALA A 31 -36.71 32.48 46.00
N VAL A 32 -37.03 32.35 44.71
CA VAL A 32 -38.32 31.84 44.21
C VAL A 32 -38.10 31.02 42.92
N GLU A 33 -38.37 29.72 43.00
CA GLU A 33 -38.75 28.85 41.88
C GLU A 33 -40.13 29.28 41.36
N THR A 34 -40.30 29.39 40.04
CA THR A 34 -41.62 29.25 39.41
C THR A 34 -41.50 28.59 38.05
N ASP A 35 -42.26 27.50 37.92
CA ASP A 35 -42.67 26.81 36.70
C ASP A 35 -43.08 27.79 35.60
N GLU A 36 -42.66 27.54 34.35
CA GLU A 36 -43.51 27.75 33.17
C GLU A 36 -42.95 27.07 31.91
N ARG A 37 -43.62 25.99 31.49
CA ARG A 37 -43.50 25.36 30.17
C ARG A 37 -44.24 26.20 29.11
N PRO A 38 -43.63 26.50 27.95
CA PRO A 38 -44.41 26.88 26.78
C PRO A 38 -44.66 25.66 25.88
N SER A 39 -45.94 25.38 25.70
CA SER A 39 -46.51 24.33 24.84
C SER A 39 -46.03 24.41 23.39
N ARG A 40 -45.77 23.24 22.81
CA ARG A 40 -45.47 23.01 21.39
C ARG A 40 -46.77 23.17 20.58
N GLY A 41 -46.97 24.33 19.95
CA GLY A 41 -48.08 24.58 19.02
C GLY A 41 -47.84 23.93 17.63
N PRO A 42 -48.89 23.60 16.87
CA PRO A 42 -48.78 22.77 15.67
C PRO A 42 -48.25 23.55 14.46
N ARG A 43 -47.23 23.00 13.80
CA ARG A 43 -46.72 23.49 12.50
C ARG A 43 -47.82 23.34 11.44
N ARG A 44 -48.39 24.47 11.02
CA ARG A 44 -49.19 24.57 9.80
C ARG A 44 -48.30 24.25 8.59
N LEU A 45 -48.74 23.28 7.79
CA LEU A 45 -48.32 23.05 6.41
C LEU A 45 -48.53 24.34 5.59
N ARG A 46 -47.45 24.94 5.09
CA ARG A 46 -47.53 25.95 4.03
C ARG A 46 -46.97 25.36 2.74
N ARG A 47 -47.90 25.09 1.83
CA ARG A 47 -47.70 24.71 0.42
C ARG A 47 -47.64 25.98 -0.43
N GLY A 48 -46.67 26.07 -1.33
CA GLY A 48 -46.53 27.11 -2.37
C GLY A 48 -45.86 28.40 -1.86
N GLY A 49 -44.87 29.00 -2.51
CA GLY A 49 -44.38 28.88 -3.88
C GLY A 49 -44.03 30.29 -4.35
N SER A 50 -42.76 30.58 -4.57
CA SER A 50 -42.30 31.73 -5.36
C SER A 50 -40.91 31.42 -5.91
N ALA A 51 -40.78 31.56 -7.23
CA ALA A 51 -39.57 31.30 -7.99
C ALA A 51 -38.38 32.12 -7.47
N ARG A 52 -37.32 31.42 -7.04
CA ARG A 52 -36.05 32.05 -6.71
C ARG A 52 -35.41 32.51 -8.01
N ARG A 53 -35.14 33.81 -8.09
CA ARG A 53 -34.36 34.47 -9.14
C ARG A 53 -33.06 33.70 -9.38
N ALA A 54 -32.69 33.57 -10.66
CA ALA A 54 -31.44 33.02 -11.12
C ALA A 54 -30.31 34.07 -10.99
N ASP A 55 -30.06 34.53 -9.75
CA ASP A 55 -28.95 35.45 -9.44
C ASP A 55 -28.04 34.89 -8.31
N ASP A 56 -28.21 33.62 -7.92
CA ASP A 56 -27.17 32.89 -7.21
C ASP A 56 -26.35 32.15 -8.28
N GLU A 57 -25.57 32.89 -9.07
CA GLU A 57 -24.29 32.36 -9.55
C GLU A 57 -23.49 32.10 -8.27
N ALA A 58 -23.68 30.89 -7.75
CA ALA A 58 -22.85 30.34 -6.69
C ALA A 58 -21.42 30.58 -7.13
N ASP A 59 -20.66 31.27 -6.27
CA ASP A 59 -19.22 31.24 -6.22
C ASP A 59 -18.79 29.84 -6.68
N ALA A 60 -18.31 29.75 -7.92
CA ALA A 60 -17.52 28.62 -8.32
C ALA A 60 -16.30 28.75 -7.40
N ASP A 61 -16.32 28.01 -6.30
CA ASP A 61 -15.13 27.77 -5.49
C ASP A 61 -14.03 27.50 -6.51
N ASP A 62 -13.12 28.46 -6.67
CA ASP A 62 -11.89 28.28 -7.42
C ASP A 62 -11.21 27.10 -6.75
N GLU A 63 -11.41 25.89 -7.28
CA GLU A 63 -10.71 24.69 -6.84
C GLU A 63 -9.23 25.07 -6.89
N GLU A 64 -8.61 25.34 -5.74
CA GLU A 64 -7.21 25.72 -5.66
C GLU A 64 -6.40 24.66 -6.42
N GLU A 65 -5.97 25.00 -7.63
CA GLU A 65 -5.30 24.07 -8.54
C GLU A 65 -3.98 23.68 -7.87
N GLU A 66 -4.00 22.56 -7.14
CA GLU A 66 -2.82 22.09 -6.41
C GLU A 66 -1.65 21.95 -7.39
N PRO A 67 -0.49 22.56 -7.09
CA PRO A 67 0.61 22.59 -8.04
C PRO A 67 1.06 21.17 -8.40
N PRO A 68 1.28 20.89 -9.69
CA PRO A 68 1.60 19.54 -10.14
C PRO A 68 2.91 19.05 -9.52
N VAL A 69 2.88 17.83 -8.96
CA VAL A 69 4.06 17.25 -8.31
C VAL A 69 5.21 17.10 -9.32
N GLU A 70 6.40 17.57 -8.97
CA GLU A 70 7.57 17.47 -9.84
C GLU A 70 8.11 16.04 -9.91
N VAL A 71 8.40 15.58 -11.12
CA VAL A 71 9.05 14.28 -11.33
C VAL A 71 10.56 14.43 -11.13
N ARG A 72 11.08 13.89 -10.02
CA ARG A 72 12.53 13.82 -9.78
C ARG A 72 13.14 12.75 -10.68
N ARG A 73 13.84 13.17 -11.75
CA ARG A 73 14.44 12.28 -12.76
C ARG A 73 15.26 11.12 -12.18
N GLN A 74 16.19 11.43 -11.27
CA GLN A 74 17.05 10.44 -10.63
C GLN A 74 16.25 9.36 -9.89
N LEU A 75 15.17 9.77 -9.23
CA LEU A 75 14.30 8.86 -8.49
C LEU A 75 13.52 7.96 -9.46
N SER A 76 12.97 8.51 -10.53
CA SER A 76 12.28 7.70 -11.54
C SER A 76 13.22 6.65 -12.15
N LEU A 77 14.46 7.05 -12.48
CA LEU A 77 15.48 6.13 -12.98
C LEU A 77 15.86 5.06 -11.95
N ALA A 78 15.99 5.40 -10.67
CA ALA A 78 16.27 4.42 -9.62
C ALA A 78 15.14 3.38 -9.49
N ILE A 79 13.88 3.79 -9.60
CA ILE A 79 12.73 2.87 -9.60
C ILE A 79 12.74 1.98 -10.84
N GLY A 80 13.03 2.56 -12.01
CA GLY A 80 13.18 1.80 -13.25
C GLY A 80 14.31 0.77 -13.19
N GLY A 81 15.45 1.14 -12.58
CA GLY A 81 16.57 0.25 -12.32
C GLY A 81 16.21 -0.87 -11.35
N PHE A 82 15.49 -0.57 -10.26
CA PHE A 82 14.98 -1.58 -9.34
C PHE A 82 14.04 -2.57 -10.05
N ALA A 83 13.12 -2.08 -10.89
CA ALA A 83 12.22 -2.93 -11.66
C ALA A 83 12.97 -3.86 -12.63
N ALA A 84 14.00 -3.34 -13.31
CA ALA A 84 14.87 -4.11 -14.19
C ALA A 84 15.61 -5.22 -13.43
N LEU A 85 16.23 -4.88 -12.29
CA LEU A 85 16.96 -5.83 -11.45
C LEU A 85 16.06 -6.90 -10.85
N LEU A 86 14.87 -6.52 -10.39
CA LEU A 86 13.88 -7.46 -9.84
C LEU A 86 13.40 -8.43 -10.94
N GLY A 87 13.04 -7.92 -12.12
CA GLY A 87 12.64 -8.74 -13.25
C GLY A 87 13.75 -9.69 -13.69
N LEU A 88 14.97 -9.17 -13.89
CA LEU A 88 16.13 -9.98 -14.25
C LEU A 88 16.44 -11.05 -13.20
N GLY A 89 16.43 -10.68 -11.91
CA GLY A 89 16.69 -11.59 -10.81
C GLY A 89 15.69 -12.74 -10.75
N LEU A 90 14.39 -12.45 -10.92
CA LEU A 90 13.34 -13.46 -10.97
C LEU A 90 13.47 -14.37 -12.21
N VAL A 91 13.78 -13.80 -13.38
CA VAL A 91 13.98 -14.57 -14.62
C VAL A 91 15.19 -15.51 -14.50
N VAL A 92 16.32 -15.01 -14.01
CA VAL A 92 17.53 -15.81 -13.78
C VAL A 92 17.27 -16.89 -12.74
N ALA A 93 16.59 -16.56 -11.64
CA ALA A 93 16.21 -17.54 -10.63
C ALA A 93 15.28 -18.61 -11.20
N ALA A 94 14.34 -18.27 -12.08
CA ALA A 94 13.48 -19.24 -12.73
C ALA A 94 14.25 -20.29 -13.55
N GLN A 95 15.39 -19.91 -14.16
CA GLN A 95 16.24 -20.85 -14.90
C GLN A 95 16.91 -21.90 -14.00
N THR A 96 17.03 -21.63 -12.69
CA THR A 96 17.53 -22.61 -11.72
C THR A 96 16.49 -23.66 -11.32
N SER A 97 15.22 -23.49 -11.73
CA SER A 97 14.12 -24.39 -11.41
C SER A 97 14.09 -25.61 -12.35
N ILE A 98 14.92 -26.61 -12.02
CA ILE A 98 14.98 -27.90 -12.73
C ILE A 98 14.03 -28.91 -12.03
N PRO A 99 13.42 -29.88 -12.74
CA PRO A 99 12.67 -30.96 -12.10
C PRO A 99 13.47 -31.62 -10.97
N GLY A 100 12.89 -31.67 -9.77
CA GLY A 100 13.54 -32.22 -8.57
C GLY A 100 14.44 -31.24 -7.78
N HIS A 101 14.80 -30.08 -8.32
CA HIS A 101 15.68 -29.10 -7.65
C HIS A 101 15.13 -27.67 -7.73
N ARG A 102 13.93 -27.44 -7.18
CA ARG A 102 13.23 -26.13 -7.24
C ARG A 102 13.48 -25.22 -6.05
N LEU A 103 14.25 -25.67 -5.07
CA LEU A 103 14.52 -24.92 -3.84
C LEU A 103 15.19 -23.55 -4.10
N PRO A 104 16.20 -23.42 -4.99
CA PRO A 104 16.83 -22.11 -5.23
C PRO A 104 15.83 -21.06 -5.73
N PHE A 105 15.00 -21.42 -6.70
CA PHE A 105 13.95 -20.53 -7.20
C PHE A 105 12.92 -20.18 -6.12
N THR A 106 12.51 -21.17 -5.32
CA THR A 106 11.58 -20.97 -4.19
C THR A 106 12.15 -19.98 -3.17
N LEU A 107 13.43 -20.10 -2.82
CA LEU A 107 14.09 -19.17 -1.89
C LEU A 107 14.12 -17.74 -2.42
N VAL A 108 14.33 -17.56 -3.73
CA VAL A 108 14.26 -16.22 -4.35
C VAL A 108 12.84 -15.67 -4.30
N VAL A 109 11.82 -16.47 -4.60
CA VAL A 109 10.41 -16.06 -4.48
C VAL A 109 10.08 -15.69 -3.03
N LEU A 110 10.50 -16.50 -2.06
CA LEU A 110 10.32 -16.22 -0.64
C LEU A 110 11.02 -14.92 -0.21
N ALA A 111 12.22 -14.64 -0.72
CA ALA A 111 12.91 -13.38 -0.46
C ALA A 111 12.13 -12.17 -1.02
N VAL A 112 11.56 -12.30 -2.22
CA VAL A 112 10.70 -11.26 -2.81
C VAL A 112 9.39 -11.11 -2.04
N GLN A 113 8.78 -12.20 -1.56
CA GLN A 113 7.61 -12.15 -0.68
C GLN A 113 7.92 -11.46 0.65
N ALA A 114 9.06 -11.77 1.28
CA ALA A 114 9.50 -11.11 2.51
C ALA A 114 9.71 -9.61 2.27
N LEU A 115 10.37 -9.25 1.17
CA LEU A 115 10.51 -7.85 0.76
C LEU A 115 9.14 -7.19 0.53
N PHE A 116 8.21 -7.88 -0.12
CA PHE A 116 6.84 -7.40 -0.33
C PHE A 116 6.14 -7.10 1.00
N VAL A 117 6.15 -8.04 1.95
CA VAL A 117 5.57 -7.88 3.29
C VAL A 117 6.19 -6.70 4.04
N LEU A 118 7.53 -6.60 4.03
CA LEU A 118 8.26 -5.52 4.70
C LEU A 118 7.93 -4.15 4.08
N VAL A 119 7.98 -4.04 2.75
CA VAL A 119 7.67 -2.79 2.04
C VAL A 119 6.24 -2.36 2.33
N TRP A 120 5.27 -3.28 2.21
CA TRP A 120 3.85 -2.95 2.43
C TRP A 120 3.60 -2.46 3.86
N THR A 121 4.15 -3.17 4.85
CA THR A 121 3.96 -2.82 6.27
C THR A 121 4.69 -1.54 6.69
N MET A 122 5.86 -1.25 6.12
CA MET A 122 6.59 0.00 6.37
C MET A 122 5.89 1.22 5.76
N VAL A 123 5.21 1.05 4.61
CA VAL A 123 4.47 2.13 3.96
C VAL A 123 3.14 2.37 4.65
N THR A 124 2.33 1.34 4.88
CA THR A 124 0.97 1.51 5.43
C THR A 124 0.92 1.60 6.95
N ARG A 125 2.01 1.22 7.64
CA ARG A 125 2.16 1.25 9.11
C ARG A 125 0.89 0.80 9.85
N PRO A 126 0.41 -0.43 9.60
CA PRO A 126 -0.87 -0.87 10.12
C PRO A 126 -0.84 -0.88 11.66
N PRO A 127 -1.95 -0.54 12.34
CA PRO A 127 -2.03 -0.54 13.80
C PRO A 127 -1.65 -1.92 14.39
N ALA A 128 -1.97 -2.99 13.66
CA ALA A 128 -1.68 -4.35 14.03
C ALA A 128 -0.40 -4.92 13.39
N LEU A 129 0.69 -4.15 13.33
CA LEU A 129 1.93 -4.50 12.63
C LEU A 129 2.41 -5.95 12.86
N ALA A 130 2.49 -6.40 14.11
CA ALA A 130 2.94 -7.76 14.44
C ALA A 130 2.02 -8.86 13.85
N VAL A 131 0.71 -8.61 13.82
CA VAL A 131 -0.28 -9.53 13.21
C VAL A 131 -0.11 -9.55 11.70
N VAL A 132 0.02 -8.38 11.06
CA VAL A 132 0.19 -8.30 9.60
C VAL A 132 1.50 -8.97 9.16
N LEU A 133 2.61 -8.70 9.86
CA LEU A 133 3.90 -9.33 9.59
C LEU A 133 3.84 -10.85 9.82
N GLY A 134 3.30 -11.29 10.96
CA GLY A 134 3.21 -12.70 11.31
C GLY A 134 2.34 -13.48 10.32
N VAL A 135 1.12 -13.00 10.04
CA VAL A 135 0.22 -13.64 9.08
C VAL A 135 0.80 -13.61 7.66
N GLY A 136 1.38 -12.48 7.23
CA GLY A 136 2.02 -12.36 5.93
C GLY A 136 3.18 -13.34 5.74
N ALA A 137 4.08 -13.43 6.72
CA ALA A 137 5.22 -14.34 6.69
C ALA A 137 4.81 -15.82 6.74
N VAL A 138 3.86 -16.19 7.62
CA VAL A 138 3.34 -17.57 7.70
C VAL A 138 2.63 -17.94 6.40
N THR A 139 1.83 -17.03 5.83
CA THR A 139 1.15 -17.27 4.56
C THR A 139 2.15 -17.45 3.42
N ALA A 140 3.19 -16.63 3.34
CA ALA A 140 4.26 -16.75 2.35
C ALA A 140 4.93 -18.13 2.40
N VAL A 141 5.40 -18.54 3.58
CA VAL A 141 6.03 -19.86 3.78
C VAL A 141 5.04 -20.99 3.46
N ALA A 142 3.80 -20.89 3.93
CA ALA A 142 2.78 -21.91 3.67
C ALA A 142 2.46 -22.01 2.17
N ALA A 143 2.34 -20.89 1.47
CA ALA A 143 2.07 -20.82 0.04
C ALA A 143 3.21 -21.46 -0.75
N ASP A 144 4.46 -21.18 -0.39
CA ASP A 144 5.63 -21.75 -1.04
C ASP A 144 5.76 -23.26 -0.76
N VAL A 145 5.51 -23.69 0.48
CA VAL A 145 5.51 -25.12 0.83
C VAL A 145 4.42 -25.87 0.07
N VAL A 146 3.20 -25.34 0.03
CA VAL A 146 2.10 -25.90 -0.76
C VAL A 146 2.47 -25.88 -2.24
N ALA A 147 3.08 -24.81 -2.73
CA ALA A 147 3.46 -24.68 -4.12
C ALA A 147 4.51 -25.72 -4.55
N VAL A 148 5.45 -26.03 -3.67
CA VAL A 148 6.48 -27.04 -3.93
C VAL A 148 5.93 -28.47 -3.78
N ARG A 149 5.08 -28.72 -2.76
CA ARG A 149 4.68 -30.08 -2.36
C ARG A 149 3.36 -30.58 -2.94
N SER A 150 2.51 -29.73 -3.50
CA SER A 150 1.21 -30.19 -4.02
C SER A 150 1.42 -31.26 -5.09
N ALA A 151 0.65 -32.34 -5.09
CA ALA A 151 0.80 -33.40 -6.10
C ALA A 151 0.54 -32.84 -7.52
N GLU A 152 -0.50 -32.02 -7.65
CA GLU A 152 -0.88 -31.35 -8.88
C GLU A 152 -0.58 -29.85 -8.83
N ALA A 153 -0.15 -29.28 -9.95
CA ALA A 153 0.13 -27.85 -10.07
C ALA A 153 -1.15 -27.02 -10.32
N ARG A 154 -2.10 -27.07 -9.39
CA ARG A 154 -3.39 -26.36 -9.44
C ARG A 154 -3.36 -25.11 -8.56
N LEU A 155 -4.10 -24.06 -8.92
CA LEU A 155 -4.23 -22.84 -8.11
C LEU A 155 -5.16 -22.96 -6.90
N ALA A 156 -6.07 -23.95 -6.89
CA ALA A 156 -7.07 -24.09 -5.82
C ALA A 156 -6.47 -24.10 -4.39
N PRO A 157 -5.38 -24.84 -4.10
CA PRO A 157 -4.72 -24.79 -2.80
C PRO A 157 -4.23 -23.40 -2.40
N LEU A 158 -3.70 -22.62 -3.35
CA LEU A 158 -3.25 -21.25 -3.11
C LEU A 158 -4.44 -20.32 -2.82
N LEU A 159 -5.58 -20.52 -3.49
CA LEU A 159 -6.81 -19.77 -3.21
C LEU A 159 -7.32 -20.04 -1.80
N TYR A 160 -7.29 -21.30 -1.33
CA TYR A 160 -7.65 -21.63 0.04
C TYR A 160 -6.70 -20.97 1.05
N LEU A 161 -5.41 -20.89 0.75
CA LEU A 161 -4.45 -20.17 1.58
C LEU A 161 -4.69 -18.65 1.60
N ALA A 162 -5.04 -18.05 0.46
CA ALA A 162 -5.41 -16.63 0.42
C ALA A 162 -6.62 -16.34 1.31
N VAL A 163 -7.69 -17.13 1.18
CA VAL A 163 -8.89 -16.99 2.02
C VAL A 163 -8.56 -17.25 3.48
N GLY A 164 -7.84 -18.34 3.77
CA GLY A 164 -7.44 -18.71 5.14
C GLY A 164 -6.55 -17.67 5.80
N GLY A 165 -5.59 -17.08 5.07
CA GLY A 165 -4.72 -16.02 5.56
C GLY A 165 -5.46 -14.73 5.87
N VAL A 166 -6.42 -14.34 5.01
CA VAL A 166 -7.30 -13.19 5.28
C VAL A 166 -8.17 -13.45 6.52
N LEU A 167 -8.76 -14.64 6.65
CA LEU A 167 -9.55 -15.00 7.82
C LEU A 167 -8.69 -15.02 9.09
N ALA A 168 -7.49 -15.60 9.05
CA ALA A 168 -6.56 -15.60 10.18
C ALA A 168 -6.20 -14.18 10.62
N ALA A 169 -6.04 -13.25 9.68
CA ALA A 169 -5.83 -11.83 9.98
C ALA A 169 -7.04 -11.19 10.67
N VAL A 170 -8.25 -11.47 10.19
CA VAL A 170 -9.50 -11.01 10.83
C VAL A 170 -9.57 -11.52 12.26
N LEU A 171 -9.35 -12.82 12.48
CA LEU A 171 -9.38 -13.41 13.83
C LEU A 171 -8.28 -12.81 14.73
N GLY A 172 -7.06 -12.64 14.22
CA GLY A 172 -5.96 -12.01 14.97
C GLY A 172 -6.27 -10.57 15.38
N GLN A 173 -7.01 -9.83 14.56
CA GLN A 173 -7.49 -8.49 14.87
C GLN A 173 -8.65 -8.49 15.88
N LEU A 174 -9.54 -9.50 15.88
CA LEU A 174 -10.64 -9.62 16.85
C LEU A 174 -10.14 -9.94 18.27
N VAL A 175 -9.11 -10.78 18.40
CA VAL A 175 -8.54 -11.15 19.71
C VAL A 175 -7.84 -9.95 20.37
N ARG A 176 -7.18 -9.12 19.56
CA ARG A 176 -6.51 -7.91 20.03
C ARG A 176 -7.54 -6.78 20.06
N ARG A 177 -8.17 -6.54 21.21
CA ARG A 177 -9.14 -5.43 21.42
C ARG A 177 -8.61 -4.10 20.86
N VAL A 178 -8.94 -3.75 19.61
CA VAL A 178 -8.47 -2.55 18.90
C VAL A 178 -9.68 -1.66 18.61
N ASP A 179 -9.45 -0.35 18.58
CA ASP A 179 -10.43 0.65 18.17
C ASP A 179 -11.05 0.29 16.82
N ARG A 180 -12.37 0.14 16.81
CA ARG A 180 -13.17 -0.28 15.64
C ARG A 180 -12.94 0.62 14.42
N VAL A 181 -12.54 1.87 14.65
CA VAL A 181 -12.26 2.89 13.62
C VAL A 181 -11.07 2.53 12.73
N ARG A 182 -10.11 1.73 13.20
CA ARG A 182 -8.89 1.38 12.43
C ARG A 182 -8.86 -0.05 11.90
N VAL A 183 -9.97 -0.78 12.04
CA VAL A 183 -10.07 -2.19 11.61
C VAL A 183 -10.04 -2.29 10.08
N THR A 184 -10.73 -1.39 9.38
CA THR A 184 -10.79 -1.38 7.90
C THR A 184 -9.41 -1.21 7.27
N ASP A 185 -8.57 -0.30 7.79
CA ASP A 185 -7.24 -0.04 7.25
C ASP A 185 -6.29 -1.21 7.48
N SER A 186 -6.40 -1.83 8.66
CA SER A 186 -5.65 -3.03 9.01
C SER A 186 -6.09 -4.23 8.16
N LEU A 187 -7.39 -4.41 7.92
CA LEU A 187 -7.93 -5.46 7.05
C LEU A 187 -7.49 -5.27 5.61
N ARG A 188 -7.60 -4.05 5.06
CA ARG A 188 -7.17 -3.73 3.70
C ARG A 188 -5.70 -4.04 3.52
N THR A 189 -4.86 -3.54 4.42
CA THR A 189 -3.41 -3.80 4.40
C THR A 189 -3.15 -5.29 4.45
N THR A 190 -3.73 -6.01 5.42
CA THR A 190 -3.44 -7.44 5.57
C THR A 190 -3.92 -8.25 4.37
N ALA A 191 -5.10 -7.94 3.83
CA ALA A 191 -5.62 -8.59 2.63
C ALA A 191 -4.69 -8.35 1.44
N THR A 192 -4.25 -7.12 1.20
CA THR A 192 -3.28 -6.82 0.13
C THR A 192 -1.94 -7.54 0.33
N THR A 193 -1.45 -7.63 1.57
CA THR A 193 -0.22 -8.37 1.90
C THR A 193 -0.37 -9.87 1.63
N VAL A 194 -1.44 -10.49 2.12
CA VAL A 194 -1.74 -11.92 1.94
C VAL A 194 -1.94 -12.25 0.46
N LEU A 195 -2.75 -11.47 -0.26
CA LEU A 195 -2.99 -11.69 -1.68
C LEU A 195 -1.71 -11.51 -2.48
N GLY A 196 -0.88 -10.52 -2.17
CA GLY A 196 0.39 -10.29 -2.87
C GLY A 196 1.39 -11.43 -2.71
N VAL A 197 1.57 -11.96 -1.49
CA VAL A 197 2.49 -13.11 -1.29
C VAL A 197 1.98 -14.39 -1.94
N VAL A 198 0.66 -14.64 -1.89
CA VAL A 198 0.05 -15.79 -2.58
C VAL A 198 0.15 -15.64 -4.10
N ALA A 199 -0.01 -14.43 -4.62
CA ALA A 199 0.16 -14.13 -6.03
C ALA A 199 1.60 -14.41 -6.49
N LEU A 200 2.61 -14.02 -5.71
CA LEU A 200 4.01 -14.37 -6.01
C LEU A 200 4.26 -15.88 -5.99
N ALA A 201 3.60 -16.64 -5.09
CA ALA A 201 3.72 -18.10 -5.03
C ALA A 201 3.19 -18.80 -6.30
N THR A 202 2.37 -18.13 -7.13
CA THR A 202 1.93 -18.71 -8.40
C THR A 202 3.09 -18.89 -9.39
N LEU A 203 4.21 -18.16 -9.23
CA LEU A 203 5.43 -18.40 -10.03
C LEU A 203 6.03 -19.78 -9.74
N ILE A 204 6.04 -20.20 -8.48
CA ILE A 204 6.49 -21.54 -8.08
C ILE A 204 5.56 -22.60 -8.65
N MET A 205 4.25 -22.37 -8.63
CA MET A 205 3.27 -23.25 -9.30
C MET A 205 3.53 -23.34 -10.80
N LEU A 206 3.73 -22.19 -11.45
CA LEU A 206 3.93 -22.09 -12.89
C LEU A 206 5.18 -22.85 -13.34
N SER A 207 6.29 -22.80 -12.59
CA SER A 207 7.53 -23.51 -12.94
C SER A 207 7.40 -25.04 -12.94
N ARG A 208 6.25 -25.58 -12.49
CA ARG A 208 5.96 -27.02 -12.46
C ARG A 208 5.16 -27.51 -13.65
N ILE A 209 4.64 -26.62 -14.48
CA ILE A 209 3.78 -26.93 -15.63
C ILE A 209 4.63 -26.92 -16.91
N PRO A 210 4.31 -27.74 -17.93
CA PRO A 210 4.96 -27.64 -19.24
C PRO A 210 4.97 -26.20 -19.76
N ALA A 211 6.07 -25.77 -20.37
CA ALA A 211 6.31 -24.38 -20.81
C ALA A 211 6.29 -23.30 -19.71
N GLY A 212 6.18 -23.68 -18.43
CA GLY A 212 6.06 -22.77 -17.30
C GLY A 212 7.27 -21.86 -17.10
N THR A 213 8.48 -22.42 -17.05
CA THR A 213 9.72 -21.62 -16.89
C THR A 213 9.93 -20.64 -18.05
N GLN A 214 9.62 -21.07 -19.28
CA GLN A 214 9.64 -20.18 -20.45
C GLN A 214 8.59 -19.07 -20.34
N THR A 215 7.38 -19.39 -19.87
CA THR A 215 6.33 -18.40 -19.64
C THR A 215 6.72 -17.38 -18.56
N ILE A 216 7.36 -17.83 -17.48
CA ILE A 216 7.93 -16.94 -16.45
C ILE A 216 8.96 -16.01 -17.10
N ALA A 217 9.89 -16.54 -17.89
CA ALA A 217 10.91 -15.74 -18.57
C ALA A 217 10.27 -14.66 -19.47
N VAL A 218 9.30 -15.03 -20.31
CA VAL A 218 8.60 -14.10 -21.22
C VAL A 218 7.83 -13.04 -20.43
N CYS A 219 6.99 -13.45 -19.47
CA CYS A 219 6.11 -12.54 -18.74
C CYS A 219 6.89 -11.57 -17.84
N LEU A 220 7.86 -12.08 -17.07
CA LEU A 220 8.61 -11.24 -16.14
C LEU A 220 9.62 -10.35 -16.86
N THR A 221 10.16 -10.77 -18.01
CA THR A 221 10.94 -9.87 -18.86
C THR A 221 10.06 -8.76 -19.43
N ALA A 222 8.87 -9.12 -19.95
CA ALA A 222 7.92 -8.13 -20.47
C ALA A 222 7.50 -7.11 -19.39
N ALA A 223 7.15 -7.59 -18.19
CA ALA A 223 6.80 -6.75 -17.05
C ALA A 223 7.97 -5.87 -16.59
N GLY A 224 9.16 -6.44 -16.44
CA GLY A 224 10.36 -5.69 -16.06
C GLY A 224 10.69 -4.59 -17.06
N VAL A 225 10.74 -4.93 -18.35
CA VAL A 225 10.96 -3.96 -19.43
C VAL A 225 9.88 -2.89 -19.43
N ALA A 226 8.61 -3.26 -19.32
CA ALA A 226 7.51 -2.29 -19.34
C ALA A 226 7.59 -1.30 -18.18
N LEU A 227 7.85 -1.79 -16.96
CA LEU A 227 8.02 -0.95 -15.78
C LEU A 227 9.24 -0.04 -15.89
N THR A 228 10.38 -0.58 -16.35
CA THR A 228 11.60 0.21 -16.54
C THR A 228 11.42 1.28 -17.60
N VAL A 229 10.88 0.93 -18.77
CA VAL A 229 10.63 1.89 -19.85
C VAL A 229 9.64 2.95 -19.39
N ALA A 230 8.55 2.59 -18.71
CA ALA A 230 7.60 3.55 -18.17
C ALA A 230 8.29 4.58 -17.27
N ARG A 231 9.16 4.12 -16.35
CA ARG A 231 9.90 4.99 -15.42
C ARG A 231 10.97 5.85 -16.12
N VAL A 232 11.63 5.32 -17.14
CA VAL A 232 12.59 6.08 -17.96
C VAL A 232 11.85 7.17 -18.75
N THR A 233 10.71 6.84 -19.36
CA THR A 233 9.87 7.80 -20.07
C THR A 233 9.36 8.88 -19.13
N ASP A 234 8.87 8.51 -17.94
CA ASP A 234 8.45 9.48 -16.91
C ASP A 234 9.60 10.43 -16.50
N ALA A 235 10.85 9.97 -16.52
CA ALA A 235 12.01 10.80 -16.20
C ALA A 235 12.32 11.85 -17.29
N VAL A 236 12.02 11.55 -18.56
CA VAL A 236 12.33 12.41 -19.70
C VAL A 236 11.14 13.30 -20.07
N ALA A 237 9.96 12.70 -20.19
CA ALA A 237 8.74 13.30 -20.69
C ALA A 237 7.50 12.65 -20.03
N ALA A 238 7.14 13.11 -18.83
CA ALA A 238 5.93 12.67 -18.12
C ALA A 238 4.61 13.26 -18.70
N TRP A 239 4.56 13.56 -20.00
CA TRP A 239 3.44 14.23 -20.66
C TRP A 239 2.81 13.34 -21.74
N PRO A 240 1.46 13.30 -21.88
CA PRO A 240 0.45 13.93 -21.01
C PRO A 240 0.35 13.22 -19.64
N ARG A 241 0.14 13.99 -18.58
CA ARG A 241 -0.01 13.46 -17.21
C ARG A 241 -1.36 12.76 -17.05
N LEU A 242 -1.38 11.65 -16.32
CA LEU A 242 -2.62 10.93 -16.02
C LEU A 242 -3.44 11.60 -14.90
N ALA A 243 -2.75 12.26 -13.96
CA ALA A 243 -3.34 13.13 -12.95
C ALA A 243 -2.28 14.15 -12.50
N PRO A 244 -2.65 15.38 -12.10
CA PRO A 244 -1.69 16.38 -11.61
C PRO A 244 -0.87 15.90 -10.40
N GLN A 245 -1.51 15.14 -9.51
CA GLN A 245 -0.95 14.67 -8.23
C GLN A 245 -0.15 13.38 -8.34
N VAL A 246 -0.16 12.72 -9.51
CA VAL A 246 0.57 11.47 -9.72
C VAL A 246 1.75 11.74 -10.66
N PRO A 247 3.00 11.39 -10.26
CA PRO A 247 4.19 11.63 -11.08
C PRO A 247 4.31 10.59 -12.21
N ARG A 248 3.27 10.46 -13.05
CA ARG A 248 3.14 9.46 -14.12
C ARG A 248 2.57 10.05 -15.42
N GLY A 249 3.27 9.78 -16.51
CA GLY A 249 2.84 10.10 -17.86
C GLY A 249 2.11 8.94 -18.54
N ALA A 250 1.03 9.24 -19.27
CA ALA A 250 0.33 8.27 -20.10
C ALA A 250 1.26 7.66 -21.16
N ALA A 251 2.18 8.46 -21.70
CA ALA A 251 3.18 8.03 -22.66
C ALA A 251 4.10 6.92 -22.10
N GLY A 252 4.50 7.02 -20.82
CA GLY A 252 5.30 5.99 -20.16
C GLY A 252 4.53 4.68 -19.98
N VAL A 253 3.26 4.77 -19.59
CA VAL A 253 2.37 3.61 -19.42
C VAL A 253 2.19 2.85 -20.74
N VAL A 254 1.78 3.55 -21.80
CA VAL A 254 1.51 2.95 -23.11
C VAL A 254 2.82 2.49 -23.76
N GLY A 255 3.83 3.34 -23.78
CA GLY A 255 5.14 3.03 -24.36
C GLY A 255 5.82 1.85 -23.66
N GLY A 256 5.76 1.80 -22.32
CA GLY A 256 6.25 0.67 -21.55
C GLY A 256 5.56 -0.64 -21.92
N ALA A 257 4.23 -0.66 -21.97
CA ALA A 257 3.47 -1.84 -22.37
C ALA A 257 3.79 -2.28 -23.82
N MET A 258 3.92 -1.34 -24.76
CA MET A 258 4.29 -1.63 -26.15
C MET A 258 5.70 -2.24 -26.26
N VAL A 259 6.69 -1.67 -25.56
CA VAL A 259 8.06 -2.20 -25.60
C VAL A 259 8.15 -3.55 -24.89
N GLY A 260 7.48 -3.73 -23.74
CA GLY A 260 7.39 -5.04 -23.08
C GLY A 260 6.77 -6.11 -23.98
N THR A 261 5.71 -5.76 -24.70
CA THR A 261 5.06 -6.63 -25.70
C THR A 261 6.02 -6.98 -26.84
N LEU A 262 6.72 -5.99 -27.40
CA LEU A 262 7.71 -6.22 -28.46
C LEU A 262 8.81 -7.18 -28.00
N ILE A 263 9.40 -6.95 -26.82
CA ILE A 263 10.45 -7.85 -26.28
C ILE A 263 9.91 -9.26 -26.07
N SER A 264 8.68 -9.41 -25.57
CA SER A 264 8.06 -10.72 -25.41
C SER A 264 7.88 -11.45 -26.74
N ALA A 265 7.47 -10.73 -27.80
CA ALA A 265 7.34 -11.28 -29.15
C ALA A 265 8.69 -11.75 -29.70
N LEU A 266 9.75 -10.96 -29.50
CA LEU A 266 11.11 -11.31 -29.90
C LEU A 266 11.59 -12.57 -29.17
N LEU A 267 11.43 -12.65 -27.85
CA LEU A 267 11.76 -13.85 -27.08
C LEU A 267 10.99 -15.08 -27.58
N GLY A 268 9.70 -14.92 -27.87
CA GLY A 268 8.86 -15.97 -28.44
C GLY A 268 9.35 -16.54 -29.77
N GLY A 269 10.11 -15.77 -30.55
CA GLY A 269 10.73 -16.24 -31.79
C GLY A 269 11.95 -17.15 -31.59
N TYR A 270 12.60 -17.07 -30.42
CA TYR A 270 13.77 -17.89 -30.09
C TYR A 270 13.45 -19.04 -29.12
N LEU A 271 12.24 -19.08 -28.57
CA LEU A 271 11.81 -20.11 -27.65
C LEU A 271 11.32 -21.37 -28.38
N VAL A 272 11.43 -22.50 -27.69
CA VAL A 272 10.95 -23.80 -28.18
C VAL A 272 9.42 -23.81 -28.22
N THR A 273 8.84 -24.64 -29.09
CA THR A 273 7.40 -24.91 -29.12
C THR A 273 6.87 -25.21 -27.70
N PRO A 274 5.69 -24.70 -27.30
CA PRO A 274 4.60 -24.13 -28.12
C PRO A 274 4.67 -22.61 -28.36
N PHE A 275 5.77 -21.95 -28.04
CA PHE A 275 5.90 -20.51 -28.26
C PHE A 275 6.00 -20.16 -29.74
N THR A 276 5.32 -19.08 -30.09
CA THR A 276 5.45 -18.35 -31.36
C THR A 276 5.55 -16.86 -31.02
N PRO A 277 6.10 -16.00 -31.90
CA PRO A 277 6.16 -14.57 -31.66
C PRO A 277 4.80 -13.98 -31.28
N THR A 278 3.73 -14.40 -31.95
CA THR A 278 2.36 -13.93 -31.68
C THR A 278 1.85 -14.38 -30.31
N ARG A 279 2.02 -15.66 -29.96
CA ARG A 279 1.59 -16.16 -28.62
C ARG A 279 2.36 -15.48 -27.51
N ALA A 280 3.68 -15.34 -27.68
CA ALA A 280 4.53 -14.66 -26.70
C ALA A 280 4.15 -13.18 -26.56
N ALA A 281 3.83 -12.50 -27.68
CA ALA A 281 3.32 -11.13 -27.67
C ALA A 281 2.04 -11.01 -26.85
N ILE A 282 1.06 -11.91 -27.05
CA ILE A 282 -0.21 -11.89 -26.30
C ILE A 282 0.02 -12.11 -24.80
N ILE A 283 0.79 -13.14 -24.46
CA ILE A 283 1.08 -13.51 -23.06
C ILE A 283 1.88 -12.39 -22.37
N GLY A 284 2.90 -11.85 -23.05
CA GLY A 284 3.74 -10.77 -22.54
C GLY A 284 3.01 -9.43 -22.45
N LEU A 285 2.12 -9.10 -23.39
CA LEU A 285 1.25 -7.92 -23.33
C LEU A 285 0.41 -7.93 -22.06
N VAL A 286 -0.26 -9.05 -21.76
CA VAL A 286 -1.09 -9.17 -20.56
C VAL A 286 -0.25 -8.96 -19.30
N ALA A 287 0.92 -9.61 -19.20
CA ALA A 287 1.81 -9.43 -18.06
C ALA A 287 2.31 -7.98 -17.93
N ALA A 288 2.72 -7.35 -19.04
CA ALA A 288 3.20 -5.97 -19.08
C ALA A 288 2.12 -4.98 -18.65
N VAL A 289 0.91 -5.10 -19.20
CA VAL A 289 -0.23 -4.22 -18.86
C VAL A 289 -0.62 -4.39 -17.40
N VAL A 290 -0.76 -5.64 -16.91
CA VAL A 290 -1.09 -5.91 -15.50
C VAL A 290 -0.05 -5.32 -14.57
N ALA A 291 1.25 -5.48 -14.89
CA ALA A 291 2.33 -4.94 -14.08
C ALA A 291 2.28 -3.40 -14.00
N VAL A 292 2.14 -2.74 -15.16
CA VAL A 292 2.11 -1.28 -15.25
C VAL A 292 0.87 -0.71 -14.55
N LEU A 293 -0.30 -1.33 -14.71
CA LEU A 293 -1.52 -0.90 -14.02
C LEU A 293 -1.43 -1.07 -12.51
N ALA A 294 -0.83 -2.15 -12.01
CA ALA A 294 -0.63 -2.35 -10.59
C ALA A 294 0.36 -1.33 -9.99
N ASP A 295 1.47 -1.04 -10.70
CA ASP A 295 2.44 0.01 -10.32
C ASP A 295 1.80 1.41 -10.34
N LEU A 296 0.92 1.68 -11.31
CA LEU A 296 0.14 2.91 -11.39
C LEU A 296 -0.86 3.01 -10.23
N ALA A 297 -1.59 1.93 -9.92
CA ALA A 297 -2.56 1.90 -8.81
C ALA A 297 -1.90 2.18 -7.46
N VAL A 298 -0.68 1.68 -7.23
CA VAL A 298 0.10 2.02 -6.03
C VAL A 298 0.46 3.51 -6.00
N SER A 299 0.82 4.08 -7.15
CA SER A 299 1.15 5.51 -7.27
C SER A 299 -0.07 6.41 -6.97
N TYR A 300 -1.26 6.03 -7.45
CA TYR A 300 -2.52 6.71 -7.11
C TYR A 300 -2.89 6.54 -5.63
N ALA A 301 -2.71 5.36 -5.07
CA ALA A 301 -2.97 5.12 -3.65
C ALA A 301 -2.05 5.96 -2.75
N GLU A 302 -0.79 6.17 -3.16
CA GLU A 302 0.14 7.06 -2.48
C GLU A 302 -0.28 8.53 -2.58
N ALA A 303 -0.61 9.01 -3.78
CA ALA A 303 -1.11 10.37 -3.97
C ALA A 303 -2.37 10.63 -3.13
N GLY A 304 -3.31 9.67 -3.09
CA GLY A 304 -4.51 9.77 -2.26
C GLY A 304 -4.23 9.91 -0.76
N ARG A 305 -3.23 9.21 -0.22
CA ARG A 305 -2.83 9.35 1.18
C ARG A 305 -2.18 10.70 1.48
N LEU A 306 -1.39 11.21 0.54
CA LEU A 306 -0.75 12.53 0.69
C LEU A 306 -1.79 13.66 0.66
N MET A 307 -2.77 13.58 -0.24
CA MET A 307 -3.90 14.52 -0.27
C MET A 307 -4.76 14.44 1.00
N ALA A 308 -4.87 13.27 1.62
CA ALA A 308 -5.54 13.10 2.91
C ALA A 308 -4.71 13.59 4.12
N GLY A 309 -3.53 14.20 3.90
CA GLY A 309 -2.67 14.74 4.95
C GLY A 309 -1.85 13.72 5.73
N GLU A 310 -1.70 12.49 5.23
CA GLU A 310 -0.86 11.49 5.89
C GLU A 310 0.63 11.84 5.77
N VAL A 311 1.37 11.65 6.86
CA VAL A 311 2.83 11.87 6.87
C VAL A 311 3.54 10.93 5.89
N PRO A 312 4.48 11.43 5.07
CA PRO A 312 5.23 10.60 4.13
C PRO A 312 5.96 9.46 4.84
N SER A 313 5.81 8.24 4.33
CA SER A 313 6.61 7.09 4.78
C SER A 313 8.08 7.23 4.36
N VAL A 314 8.94 6.38 4.93
CA VAL A 314 10.41 6.45 4.74
C VAL A 314 10.75 6.43 3.24
N TRP A 315 11.54 7.41 2.81
CA TRP A 315 11.70 7.80 1.40
C TRP A 315 12.06 6.66 0.44
N ALA A 316 12.92 5.71 0.82
CA ALA A 316 13.33 4.63 -0.07
C ALA A 316 12.25 3.57 -0.28
N VAL A 317 11.43 3.29 0.74
CA VAL A 317 10.55 2.11 0.77
C VAL A 317 9.29 2.32 -0.06
N ARG A 318 8.76 3.54 -0.10
CA ARG A 318 7.52 3.86 -0.85
C ARG A 318 7.64 3.65 -2.36
N HIS A 319 8.80 4.02 -2.92
CA HIS A 319 9.01 3.98 -4.37
C HIS A 319 9.24 2.56 -4.91
N VAL A 320 9.58 1.62 -4.03
CA VAL A 320 9.78 0.19 -4.35
C VAL A 320 8.43 -0.55 -4.39
N GLN A 321 7.41 -0.03 -3.71
CA GLN A 321 6.09 -0.67 -3.58
C GLN A 321 5.39 -0.89 -4.93
N GLY A 322 5.53 0.07 -5.84
CA GLY A 322 4.88 0.04 -7.16
C GLY A 322 5.37 -1.13 -8.04
N PRO A 323 6.68 -1.22 -8.36
CA PRO A 323 7.21 -2.35 -9.12
C PRO A 323 6.97 -3.71 -8.45
N LEU A 324 7.08 -3.80 -7.12
CA LEU A 324 6.76 -5.03 -6.37
C LEU A 324 5.31 -5.47 -6.57
N GLY A 325 4.36 -4.53 -6.46
CA GLY A 325 2.96 -4.77 -6.77
C GLY A 325 2.75 -5.19 -8.23
N GLY A 326 3.49 -4.57 -9.16
CA GLY A 326 3.53 -4.93 -10.57
C GLY A 326 3.89 -6.40 -10.81
N PHE A 327 5.02 -6.84 -10.27
CA PHE A 327 5.46 -8.24 -10.39
C PHE A 327 4.55 -9.23 -9.65
N ALA A 328 4.03 -8.85 -8.48
CA ALA A 328 3.09 -9.68 -7.73
C ALA A 328 1.81 -9.94 -8.54
N MET A 329 1.28 -8.93 -9.25
CA MET A 329 0.09 -9.10 -10.09
C MET A 329 0.39 -9.76 -11.44
N ALA A 330 1.59 -9.56 -11.99
CA ALA A 330 2.02 -10.23 -13.23
C ALA A 330 2.16 -11.75 -13.05
N ALA A 331 2.50 -12.23 -11.85
CA ALA A 331 2.68 -13.65 -11.53
C ALA A 331 1.42 -14.53 -11.78
N PRO A 332 0.23 -14.22 -11.23
CA PRO A 332 -0.98 -14.99 -11.51
C PRO A 332 -1.46 -14.80 -12.95
N ALA A 333 -1.26 -13.60 -13.53
CA ALA A 333 -1.56 -13.35 -14.94
C ALA A 333 -0.74 -14.28 -15.86
N ALA A 334 0.56 -14.42 -15.60
CA ALA A 334 1.44 -15.34 -16.32
C ALA A 334 0.96 -16.80 -16.21
N TYR A 335 0.53 -17.23 -15.03
CA TYR A 335 -0.02 -18.58 -14.84
C TYR A 335 -1.28 -18.80 -15.69
N LEU A 336 -2.23 -17.85 -15.63
CA LEU A 336 -3.48 -17.93 -16.40
C LEU A 336 -3.18 -17.96 -17.90
N MET A 337 -2.30 -17.09 -18.37
CA MET A 337 -1.93 -17.02 -19.78
C MET A 337 -1.21 -18.29 -20.25
N CYS A 338 -0.35 -18.88 -19.43
CA CYS A 338 0.26 -20.19 -19.72
C CYS A 338 -0.80 -21.26 -19.94
N ARG A 339 -1.86 -21.28 -19.12
CA ARG A 339 -2.90 -22.32 -19.19
C ARG A 339 -3.92 -22.11 -20.31
N LEU A 340 -4.12 -20.86 -20.74
CA LEU A 340 -5.12 -20.50 -21.74
C LEU A 340 -4.55 -20.46 -23.16
N VAL A 341 -3.26 -20.17 -23.32
CA VAL A 341 -2.64 -19.92 -24.62
C VAL A 341 -1.65 -21.02 -25.04
N LEU A 342 -1.12 -21.81 -24.10
CA LEU A 342 -0.12 -22.86 -24.35
C LEU A 342 -0.66 -24.24 -23.91
#